data_AF-A0A9X3HAF4-F1
#
_entry.id   AF-A0A9X3HAF4-F1
#
_cell.length_a   1.000
_cell.length_b   1.000
_cell.length_c   1.000
_cell.angle_alpha   90.00
_cell.angle_beta   90.00
_cell.angle_gamma   90.00
#
_symmetry.space_group_name_H-M   'P 1'
#
loop_
_entity.id
_entity.type
_entity.pdbx_description
1 polymer ?
#
loop_
_entity_poly.entity_id
_entity_poly.type
_entity_poly.pdbx_seq_one_letter_code
_entity_poly.pdbx_strand_id
1 'polypeptide(L)'
;SAASGADLYPHWNVNDSCEQAATCVETQVQCTTCPTECPDGNIGDACDDGDANTVGDVIGEDCVCAGQPLTGDCLNGASFGSADLSGAADALLTISTCSYQEEYSTITGVSAGSDVEFAIVEGGYITVRTDSVDGPVVAQGTSPVTVSGASGADLYPHWNTDGACGQDASCVETTVQCLTCGTDCPDGNIGDPCDDGDENTENDVLGEDCVCAGTPIPVCLNEAAFGSADITAEGPNGQLITISTCSYQEEYSTITGVPAGEDIEFSIVEGGYITVRSDSSDGPVVAAGFSPLTVSAASGADLYPHWNVNDSCEQAATCVETQVQ
;
A
#
# COMPACT_ATOMS: atom_id res chain seq x y z
N SER A 1 21.69 39.03 -51.35
CA SER A 1 21.90 38.06 -50.25
C SER A 1 23.28 38.32 -49.68
N ALA A 2 23.33 38.71 -48.40
CA ALA A 2 24.58 38.88 -47.68
C ALA A 2 24.90 37.57 -46.93
N ALA A 3 26.18 37.23 -46.80
CA ALA A 3 26.62 36.22 -45.85
C ALA A 3 26.55 36.80 -44.42
N SER A 4 26.38 35.94 -43.41
CA SER A 4 26.22 36.39 -42.02
C SER A 4 27.42 37.23 -41.54
N GLY A 5 27.13 38.30 -40.79
CA GLY A 5 28.13 39.13 -40.12
C GLY A 5 28.81 40.23 -40.96
N ALA A 6 28.36 40.50 -42.19
CA ALA A 6 28.88 41.60 -42.99
C ALA A 6 28.03 42.87 -42.85
N ASP A 7 28.67 44.01 -42.57
CA ASP A 7 28.02 45.34 -42.61
C ASP A 7 27.51 45.64 -44.03
N LEU A 8 26.24 46.04 -44.13
CA LEU A 8 25.62 46.41 -45.39
C LEU A 8 25.57 47.94 -45.51
N TYR A 9 26.17 48.44 -46.60
CA TYR A 9 26.18 49.86 -46.96
C TYR A 9 25.33 50.05 -48.23
N PRO A 10 23.99 50.13 -48.12
CA PRO A 10 23.15 50.37 -49.29
C PRO A 10 23.41 51.78 -49.85
N HIS A 11 23.56 51.87 -51.17
CA HIS A 11 23.54 53.14 -51.89
C HIS A 11 22.20 53.28 -52.63
N TRP A 12 21.54 54.42 -52.47
CA TRP A 12 20.24 54.68 -53.08
C TRP A 12 20.37 55.72 -54.19
N ASN A 13 19.84 55.38 -55.37
CA ASN A 13 19.75 56.27 -56.52
C ASN A 13 18.27 56.45 -56.90
N VAL A 14 17.90 57.61 -57.44
CA VAL A 14 16.49 57.89 -57.79
C VAL A 14 16.03 57.18 -59.07
N ASN A 15 16.97 56.62 -59.85
CA ASN A 15 16.72 55.84 -61.04
C ASN A 15 17.94 54.97 -61.40
N ASP A 16 17.77 54.12 -62.42
CA ASP A 16 18.81 53.22 -62.95
C ASP A 16 19.97 53.94 -63.65
N SER A 17 19.91 55.28 -63.74
CA SER A 17 21.01 56.14 -64.23
C SER A 17 21.86 56.73 -63.11
N CYS A 18 21.67 56.26 -61.86
CA CYS A 18 22.45 56.65 -60.68
C CYS A 18 22.35 58.14 -60.31
N GLU A 19 21.22 58.79 -60.61
CA GLU A 19 21.02 60.19 -60.24
C GLU A 19 20.84 60.36 -58.72
N GLN A 20 21.34 61.47 -58.19
CA GLN A 20 21.22 61.81 -56.76
C GLN A 20 19.94 62.61 -56.51
N ALA A 21 19.26 62.32 -55.39
CA ALA A 21 18.07 63.06 -54.99
C ALA A 21 18.41 64.50 -54.59
N ALA A 22 17.66 65.48 -55.13
CA ALA A 22 17.83 66.90 -54.79
C ALA A 22 17.11 67.32 -53.49
N THR A 23 16.33 66.42 -52.89
CA THR A 23 15.60 66.60 -51.63
C THR A 23 15.76 65.36 -50.76
N CYS A 24 15.59 65.50 -49.44
CA CYS A 24 15.70 64.38 -48.51
C CYS A 24 14.65 63.30 -48.81
N VAL A 25 15.08 62.04 -48.87
CA VAL A 25 14.21 60.87 -49.05
C VAL A 25 14.38 59.99 -47.83
N GLU A 26 13.25 59.58 -47.22
CA GLU A 26 13.26 58.61 -46.13
C GLU A 26 13.52 57.21 -46.71
N THR A 27 14.49 56.51 -46.14
CA THR A 27 14.88 55.16 -46.56
C THR A 27 14.72 54.22 -45.39
N GLN A 28 13.98 53.12 -45.60
CA GLN A 28 13.77 52.10 -44.58
C GLN A 28 14.51 50.83 -44.98
N VAL A 29 15.21 50.21 -44.02
CA VAL A 29 15.76 48.87 -44.17
C VAL A 29 14.99 47.95 -43.22
N GLN A 30 14.46 46.85 -43.74
CA GLN A 30 13.76 45.85 -42.94
C GLN A 30 14.50 44.52 -43.10
N CYS A 31 14.90 43.92 -41.98
CA CYS A 31 15.41 42.57 -42.00
C CYS A 31 14.22 41.60 -42.13
N THR A 32 14.17 40.85 -43.23
CA THR A 32 13.05 39.93 -43.50
C THR A 32 13.26 38.53 -42.92
N THR A 33 14.45 38.23 -42.37
CA THR A 33 14.81 36.91 -41.82
C THR A 33 15.80 37.01 -40.64
N CYS A 34 15.83 38.12 -39.90
CA CYS A 34 16.64 38.16 -38.69
C CYS A 34 16.01 37.23 -37.65
N PRO A 35 16.80 36.54 -36.81
CA PRO A 35 16.27 35.89 -35.63
C PRO A 35 15.46 36.93 -34.87
N THR A 36 14.23 36.59 -34.49
CA THR A 36 13.45 37.40 -33.57
C THR A 36 14.23 37.46 -32.27
N GLU A 37 14.74 38.65 -31.94
CA GLU A 37 15.38 38.90 -30.65
C GLU A 37 14.33 38.64 -29.56
N CYS A 38 14.53 37.60 -28.76
CA CYS A 38 13.70 37.34 -27.61
C CYS A 38 14.13 38.29 -26.47
N PRO A 39 13.24 38.64 -25.53
CA PRO A 39 13.57 39.58 -24.45
C PRO A 39 14.80 39.18 -23.63
N ASP A 40 15.06 37.88 -23.51
CA ASP A 40 16.09 37.30 -22.65
C ASP A 40 17.28 36.69 -23.43
N GLY A 41 17.34 36.82 -24.76
CA GLY A 41 18.43 36.30 -25.59
C GLY A 41 18.07 35.99 -27.04
N ASN A 42 19.00 35.41 -27.80
CA ASN A 42 18.74 34.92 -29.15
C ASN A 42 18.18 33.49 -29.11
N ILE A 43 17.42 33.12 -30.14
CA ILE A 43 17.00 31.73 -30.36
C ILE A 43 18.26 30.83 -30.41
N GLY A 44 18.25 29.76 -29.62
CA GLY A 44 19.37 28.83 -29.47
C GLY A 44 20.42 29.24 -28.43
N ASP A 45 20.29 30.40 -27.79
CA ASP A 45 21.11 30.74 -26.63
C ASP A 45 20.73 29.82 -25.45
N ALA A 46 21.75 29.44 -24.67
CA ALA A 46 21.53 28.69 -23.44
C ALA A 46 20.77 29.54 -22.42
N CYS A 47 19.80 28.93 -21.76
CA CYS A 47 18.99 29.55 -20.72
C CYS A 47 18.74 28.54 -19.59
N ASP A 48 17.91 28.90 -18.60
CA ASP A 48 17.45 28.03 -17.51
C ASP A 48 15.93 28.19 -17.45
N ASP A 49 15.17 27.13 -17.73
CA ASP A 49 13.71 27.15 -17.75
C ASP A 49 13.09 26.98 -16.34
N GLY A 50 13.94 26.71 -15.33
CA GLY A 50 13.57 26.48 -13.95
C GLY A 50 12.86 25.15 -13.70
N ASP A 51 12.71 24.28 -14.71
CA ASP A 51 12.16 22.94 -14.58
C ASP A 51 13.31 21.95 -14.31
N ALA A 52 13.34 21.38 -13.11
CA ALA A 52 14.34 20.38 -12.74
C ALA A 52 14.23 19.07 -13.54
N ASN A 53 13.20 18.90 -14.38
CA ASN A 53 12.95 17.70 -15.18
C ASN A 53 13.41 17.82 -16.64
N THR A 54 14.05 18.92 -17.01
CA THR A 54 14.61 19.18 -18.34
C THR A 54 16.12 19.39 -18.27
N VAL A 55 16.82 19.21 -19.40
CA VAL A 55 18.25 19.48 -19.53
C VAL A 55 18.55 20.13 -20.88
N GLY A 56 19.60 20.95 -20.90
CA GLY A 56 20.10 21.56 -22.13
C GLY A 56 19.17 22.66 -22.63
N ASP A 57 18.69 23.49 -21.72
CA ASP A 57 17.67 24.49 -22.00
C ASP A 57 18.18 25.54 -22.99
N VAL A 58 17.35 25.77 -24.00
CA VAL A 58 17.62 26.73 -25.06
C VAL A 58 16.38 27.54 -25.33
N ILE A 59 16.58 28.80 -25.73
CA ILE A 59 15.49 29.66 -26.17
C ILE A 59 14.96 29.11 -27.51
N GLY A 60 13.71 28.64 -27.50
CA GLY A 60 13.01 28.11 -28.67
C GLY A 60 12.56 29.19 -29.66
N GLU A 61 12.06 28.76 -30.82
CA GLU A 61 11.56 29.69 -31.86
C GLU A 61 10.33 30.51 -31.41
N ASP A 62 9.67 30.10 -30.33
CA ASP A 62 8.57 30.78 -29.67
C ASP A 62 9.02 31.71 -28.53
N CYS A 63 10.33 31.93 -28.37
CA CYS A 63 10.95 32.70 -27.29
C CYS A 63 10.69 32.16 -25.88
N VAL A 64 10.37 30.87 -25.76
CA VAL A 64 10.29 30.18 -24.47
C VAL A 64 11.62 29.46 -24.21
N CYS A 65 12.18 29.66 -23.02
CA CYS A 65 13.25 28.79 -22.54
C CYS A 65 12.66 27.43 -22.19
N ALA A 66 13.14 26.37 -22.84
CA ALA A 66 12.73 25.00 -22.53
C ALA A 66 13.87 24.02 -22.81
N GLY A 67 14.06 23.03 -21.94
CA GLY A 67 15.02 21.94 -22.15
C GLY A 67 14.42 20.70 -22.82
N GLN A 68 15.29 19.74 -23.11
CA GLN A 68 14.86 18.40 -23.47
C GLN A 68 14.43 17.66 -22.20
N PRO A 69 13.33 16.87 -22.24
CA PRO A 69 12.96 16.04 -21.10
C PRO A 69 14.14 15.16 -20.69
N LEU A 70 14.42 15.08 -19.38
CA LEU A 70 15.39 14.13 -18.86
C LEU A 70 14.97 12.72 -19.29
N THR A 71 15.74 12.08 -20.17
CA THR A 71 15.42 10.73 -20.64
C THR A 71 15.77 9.65 -19.62
N GLY A 72 16.51 9.99 -18.55
CA GLY A 72 16.42 9.38 -17.21
C GLY A 72 16.65 7.88 -17.05
N ASP A 73 16.95 7.14 -18.12
CA ASP A 73 17.07 5.68 -18.15
C ASP A 73 18.49 5.23 -17.78
N CYS A 74 19.03 5.75 -16.67
CA CYS A 74 20.40 5.47 -16.27
C CYS A 74 20.59 4.00 -15.89
N LEU A 75 21.72 3.44 -16.33
CA LEU A 75 22.10 2.05 -16.07
C LEU A 75 23.57 2.00 -15.66
N ASN A 76 23.78 1.75 -14.38
CA ASN A 76 25.09 1.61 -13.76
C ASN A 76 25.48 0.13 -13.69
N GLY A 77 26.76 -0.17 -13.94
CA GLY A 77 27.27 -1.54 -13.93
C GLY A 77 27.85 -2.00 -12.58
N ALA A 78 28.13 -1.08 -11.66
CA ALA A 78 28.74 -1.38 -10.37
C ALA A 78 27.69 -1.47 -9.26
N SER A 79 27.69 -2.56 -8.50
CA SER A 79 26.77 -2.77 -7.38
C SER A 79 27.43 -2.37 -6.07
N PHE A 80 26.77 -1.54 -5.28
CA PHE A 80 27.16 -1.21 -3.92
C PHE A 80 25.94 -0.81 -3.07
N GLY A 81 25.95 -1.18 -1.80
CA GLY A 81 24.84 -0.93 -0.87
C GLY A 81 23.64 -1.84 -1.12
N SER A 82 22.91 -2.13 -0.05
CA SER A 82 21.69 -2.93 -0.09
C SER A 82 20.83 -2.66 1.13
N ALA A 83 19.52 -2.80 0.99
CA ALA A 83 18.58 -2.77 2.10
C ALA A 83 17.51 -3.86 1.93
N ASP A 84 16.94 -4.31 3.04
CA ASP A 84 15.82 -5.24 3.06
C ASP A 84 14.64 -4.56 3.75
N LEU A 85 13.52 -4.43 3.04
CA LEU A 85 12.30 -3.83 3.57
C LEU A 85 11.42 -4.86 4.31
N SER A 86 11.84 -6.13 4.39
CA SER A 86 11.10 -7.14 5.15
C SER A 86 11.04 -6.76 6.64
N GLY A 87 9.83 -6.50 7.14
CA GLY A 87 9.63 -6.04 8.52
C GLY A 87 10.21 -4.66 8.82
N ALA A 88 10.50 -3.84 7.79
CA ALA A 88 10.99 -2.48 7.98
C ALA A 88 9.86 -1.47 8.25
N ALA A 89 8.58 -1.87 8.11
CA ALA A 89 7.44 -1.00 8.32
C ALA A 89 7.61 0.32 7.52
N ASP A 90 7.40 1.47 8.16
CA ASP A 90 7.67 2.80 7.61
C ASP A 90 9.05 3.37 8.03
N ALA A 91 9.96 2.55 8.56
CA ALA A 91 11.26 3.02 9.01
C ALA A 91 12.12 3.52 7.84
N LEU A 92 12.76 4.68 8.03
CA LEU A 92 13.78 5.18 7.11
C LEU A 92 15.06 4.34 7.30
N LEU A 93 15.46 3.62 6.25
CA LEU A 93 16.67 2.81 6.25
C LEU A 93 17.79 3.51 5.46
N THR A 94 18.99 3.51 6.03
CA THR A 94 20.21 3.87 5.30
C THR A 94 20.64 2.68 4.44
N ILE A 95 20.66 2.85 3.11
CA ILE A 95 21.19 1.86 2.18
C ILE A 95 22.72 1.84 2.28
N SER A 96 23.33 3.02 2.27
CA SER A 96 24.76 3.21 2.44
C SER A 96 25.08 4.65 2.88
N THR A 97 26.13 4.82 3.66
CA THR A 97 26.71 6.14 3.99
C THR A 97 27.74 6.60 2.95
N CYS A 98 28.06 5.75 1.97
CA CYS A 98 28.91 6.07 0.85
C CYS A 98 28.47 5.23 -0.36
N SER A 99 27.60 5.77 -1.17
CA SER A 99 27.35 5.31 -2.54
C SER A 99 28.07 6.27 -3.49
N TYR A 100 28.64 5.75 -4.58
CA TYR A 100 29.09 6.61 -5.67
C TYR A 100 27.95 6.82 -6.67
N GLN A 101 27.89 8.00 -7.26
CA GLN A 101 26.93 8.34 -8.31
C GLN A 101 27.33 7.73 -9.67
N GLU A 102 27.84 6.50 -9.62
CA GLU A 102 28.12 5.62 -10.74
C GLU A 102 27.76 4.15 -10.40
N GLU A 103 27.09 3.93 -9.27
CA GLU A 103 26.71 2.62 -8.72
C GLU A 103 25.18 2.45 -8.68
N TYR A 104 24.74 1.20 -8.46
CA TYR A 104 23.36 0.87 -8.12
C TYR A 104 23.32 0.06 -6.83
N SER A 105 22.18 0.07 -6.14
CA SER A 105 21.92 -0.75 -4.95
C SER A 105 20.84 -1.78 -5.20
N THR A 106 20.71 -2.76 -4.31
CA THR A 106 19.66 -3.80 -4.38
C THR A 106 18.76 -3.74 -3.16
N ILE A 107 17.46 -3.73 -3.39
CA ILE A 107 16.43 -3.57 -2.37
C ILE A 107 15.50 -4.77 -2.44
N THR A 108 15.45 -5.54 -1.36
CA THR A 108 14.61 -6.74 -1.26
C THR A 108 13.45 -6.52 -0.28
N GLY A 109 12.54 -7.49 -0.19
CA GLY A 109 11.46 -7.46 0.80
C GLY A 109 10.38 -6.41 0.52
N VAL A 110 10.31 -5.94 -0.73
CA VAL A 110 9.33 -4.94 -1.18
C VAL A 110 7.94 -5.57 -1.19
N SER A 111 6.97 -4.95 -0.51
CA SER A 111 5.59 -5.44 -0.51
C SER A 111 4.86 -5.02 -1.79
N ALA A 112 4.09 -5.92 -2.39
CA ALA A 112 3.29 -5.58 -3.56
C ALA A 112 2.23 -4.53 -3.22
N GLY A 113 2.10 -3.49 -4.04
CA GLY A 113 1.19 -2.36 -3.85
C GLY A 113 1.74 -1.24 -2.96
N SER A 114 2.95 -1.37 -2.41
CA SER A 114 3.52 -0.33 -1.54
C SER A 114 4.16 0.83 -2.30
N ASP A 115 4.10 2.03 -1.75
CA ASP A 115 4.88 3.18 -2.22
C ASP A 115 6.25 3.20 -1.52
N VAL A 116 7.32 3.23 -2.31
CA VAL A 116 8.71 3.17 -1.81
C VAL A 116 9.48 4.39 -2.28
N GLU A 117 10.03 5.16 -1.35
CA GLU A 117 10.82 6.35 -1.63
C GLU A 117 12.33 6.08 -1.49
N PHE A 118 13.08 6.59 -2.47
CA PHE A 118 14.54 6.57 -2.49
C PHE A 118 15.08 7.99 -2.45
N ALA A 119 16.15 8.20 -1.70
CA ALA A 119 16.82 9.49 -1.65
C ALA A 119 18.34 9.35 -1.69
N ILE A 120 18.96 10.27 -2.42
CA ILE A 120 20.34 10.71 -2.22
C ILE A 120 20.27 11.95 -1.32
N VAL A 121 20.85 11.89 -0.13
CA VAL A 121 20.72 12.93 0.91
C VAL A 121 21.26 14.29 0.45
N GLU A 122 22.31 14.28 -0.36
CA GLU A 122 22.95 15.49 -0.90
C GLU A 122 22.33 15.97 -2.23
N GLY A 123 21.29 15.29 -2.72
CA GLY A 123 20.69 15.52 -4.03
C GLY A 123 21.38 14.74 -5.16
N GLY A 124 20.75 14.70 -6.32
CA GLY A 124 21.19 13.94 -7.49
C GLY A 124 20.00 13.44 -8.30
N TYR A 125 20.23 12.46 -9.16
CA TYR A 125 19.21 11.82 -9.99
C TYR A 125 19.16 10.32 -9.71
N ILE A 126 17.95 9.78 -9.66
CA ILE A 126 17.70 8.38 -9.33
C ILE A 126 16.88 7.76 -10.47
N THR A 127 17.31 6.59 -10.93
CA THR A 127 16.51 5.72 -11.81
C THR A 127 16.24 4.42 -11.08
N VAL A 128 14.99 4.06 -10.86
CA VAL A 128 14.63 2.83 -10.15
C VAL A 128 14.11 1.80 -11.14
N ARG A 129 14.74 0.62 -11.16
CA ARG A 129 14.33 -0.53 -11.95
C ARG A 129 13.77 -1.64 -11.08
N THR A 130 13.01 -2.55 -11.68
CA THR A 130 12.39 -3.71 -11.02
C THR A 130 12.87 -5.02 -11.64
N ASP A 131 12.80 -6.12 -10.88
CA ASP A 131 13.10 -7.51 -11.28
C ASP A 131 14.59 -7.81 -11.56
N SER A 132 15.31 -6.94 -12.26
CA SER A 132 16.75 -7.01 -12.48
C SER A 132 17.39 -5.62 -12.56
N VAL A 133 18.72 -5.58 -12.42
CA VAL A 133 19.52 -4.35 -12.57
C VAL A 133 19.31 -3.66 -13.94
N ASP A 134 18.96 -4.40 -14.98
CA ASP A 134 18.68 -3.91 -16.33
C ASP A 134 17.19 -4.05 -16.71
N GLY A 135 16.33 -4.23 -15.71
CA GLY A 135 14.90 -4.37 -15.86
C GLY A 135 14.19 -3.06 -16.26
N PRO A 136 12.85 -3.09 -16.39
CA PRO A 136 12.10 -1.90 -16.73
C PRO A 136 12.21 -0.83 -15.64
N VAL A 137 12.26 0.43 -16.04
CA VAL A 137 12.22 1.58 -15.13
C VAL A 137 10.80 1.74 -14.59
N VAL A 138 10.67 1.84 -13.27
CA VAL A 138 9.39 2.03 -12.55
C VAL A 138 9.24 3.42 -11.94
N ALA A 139 10.34 4.12 -11.68
CA ALA A 139 10.35 5.53 -11.31
C ALA A 139 11.71 6.16 -11.65
N GLN A 140 11.74 7.46 -11.93
CA GLN A 140 12.98 8.20 -12.13
C GLN A 140 12.77 9.70 -11.90
N GLY A 141 13.82 10.43 -11.56
CA GLY A 141 13.75 11.87 -11.31
C GLY A 141 14.90 12.39 -10.45
N THR A 142 14.88 13.68 -10.17
CA THR A 142 15.76 14.27 -9.16
C THR A 142 15.38 13.74 -7.77
N SER A 143 16.37 13.39 -6.95
CA SER A 143 16.18 12.91 -5.58
C SER A 143 15.34 13.90 -4.74
N PRO A 144 14.34 13.43 -3.95
CA PRO A 144 13.91 12.04 -3.79
C PRO A 144 12.99 11.53 -4.93
N VAL A 145 12.95 10.21 -5.12
CA VAL A 145 12.09 9.54 -6.12
C VAL A 145 11.24 8.46 -5.47
N THR A 146 9.93 8.50 -5.73
CA THR A 146 8.97 7.50 -5.22
C THR A 146 8.54 6.53 -6.32
N VAL A 147 8.63 5.23 -6.04
CA VAL A 147 7.95 4.17 -6.78
C VAL A 147 6.56 4.00 -6.19
N SER A 148 5.51 4.32 -6.95
CA SER A 148 4.13 4.12 -6.49
C SER A 148 3.61 2.74 -6.88
N GLY A 149 3.01 2.01 -5.94
CA GLY A 149 2.40 0.71 -6.18
C GLY A 149 3.38 -0.34 -6.70
N ALA A 150 4.46 -0.58 -5.94
CA ALA A 150 5.51 -1.53 -6.32
C ALA A 150 4.96 -2.93 -6.66
N SER A 151 5.60 -3.63 -7.58
CA SER A 151 5.16 -4.97 -8.03
C SER A 151 5.37 -6.07 -6.98
N GLY A 152 6.13 -5.79 -5.92
CA GLY A 152 6.62 -6.77 -4.95
C GLY A 152 7.91 -7.47 -5.36
N ALA A 153 8.46 -7.15 -6.53
CA ALA A 153 9.79 -7.60 -6.95
C ALA A 153 10.89 -6.72 -6.34
N ASP A 154 12.13 -7.22 -6.38
CA ASP A 154 13.30 -6.47 -5.94
C ASP A 154 13.47 -5.19 -6.78
N LEU A 155 13.87 -4.11 -6.11
CA LEU A 155 14.12 -2.80 -6.72
C LEU A 155 15.62 -2.51 -6.81
N TYR A 156 16.00 -1.84 -7.90
CA TYR A 156 17.38 -1.53 -8.25
C TYR A 156 17.48 -0.01 -8.51
N PRO A 157 17.68 0.82 -7.47
CA PRO A 157 17.95 2.23 -7.64
C PRO A 157 19.38 2.45 -8.16
N HIS A 158 19.47 3.27 -9.20
CA HIS A 158 20.68 3.72 -9.87
C HIS A 158 20.97 5.17 -9.46
N TRP A 159 22.19 5.44 -9.02
CA TRP A 159 22.60 6.73 -8.47
C TRP A 159 23.42 7.51 -9.51
N ASN A 160 23.00 8.74 -9.84
CA ASN A 160 23.65 9.61 -10.81
C ASN A 160 23.61 11.07 -10.37
N THR A 161 24.45 11.92 -10.98
CA THR A 161 24.46 13.36 -10.68
C THR A 161 23.29 14.10 -11.31
N ASP A 162 22.80 13.61 -12.45
CA ASP A 162 21.74 14.22 -13.26
C ASP A 162 21.06 13.17 -14.16
N GLY A 163 19.96 13.54 -14.82
CA GLY A 163 19.24 12.65 -15.73
C GLY A 163 19.90 12.49 -17.12
N ALA A 164 21.10 13.06 -17.33
CA ALA A 164 22.00 12.70 -18.42
C ALA A 164 23.00 11.59 -17.99
N CYS A 165 22.76 10.98 -16.84
CA CYS A 165 23.55 9.91 -16.24
C CYS A 165 24.99 10.33 -15.94
N GLY A 166 25.19 11.59 -15.56
CA GLY A 166 26.46 12.06 -15.04
C GLY A 166 26.93 11.22 -13.85
N GLN A 167 28.25 11.12 -13.71
CA GLN A 167 28.93 10.26 -12.76
C GLN A 167 29.83 11.06 -11.82
N ASP A 168 29.85 10.67 -10.55
CA ASP A 168 30.77 11.21 -9.55
C ASP A 168 31.16 10.10 -8.55
N ALA A 169 32.45 10.05 -8.21
CA ALA A 169 33.03 9.12 -7.25
C ALA A 169 33.13 9.73 -5.83
N SER A 170 32.49 10.87 -5.61
CA SER A 170 32.28 11.43 -4.28
C SER A 170 31.22 10.61 -3.54
N CYS A 171 31.52 10.15 -2.32
CA CYS A 171 30.57 9.41 -1.48
C CYS A 171 29.34 10.28 -1.20
N VAL A 172 28.15 9.75 -1.48
CA VAL A 172 26.86 10.31 -1.03
C VAL A 172 26.13 9.32 -0.13
N GLU A 173 25.32 9.81 0.81
CA GLU A 173 24.44 8.95 1.61
C GLU A 173 23.15 8.66 0.85
N THR A 174 22.73 7.39 0.86
CA THR A 174 21.52 6.90 0.18
C THR A 174 20.59 6.20 1.15
N THR A 175 19.28 6.46 1.00
CA THR A 175 18.24 5.94 1.89
C THR A 175 17.06 5.36 1.11
N VAL A 176 16.32 4.47 1.78
CA VAL A 176 15.02 3.94 1.31
C VAL A 176 14.01 3.98 2.46
N GLN A 177 12.76 4.27 2.13
CA GLN A 177 11.64 4.17 3.07
C GLN A 177 10.42 3.60 2.35
N CYS A 178 9.69 2.69 3.00
CA CYS A 178 8.37 2.32 2.51
C CYS A 178 7.32 3.26 3.11
N LEU A 179 6.70 4.11 2.30
CA LEU A 179 5.76 5.13 2.77
C LEU A 179 4.39 4.56 3.17
N THR A 180 4.04 3.38 2.65
CA THR A 180 2.73 2.76 2.86
C THR A 180 2.81 1.33 3.42
N CYS A 181 3.99 0.90 3.89
CA CYS A 181 4.11 -0.41 4.54
C CYS A 181 3.58 -0.42 5.99
N GLY A 182 3.06 0.71 6.49
CA GLY A 182 2.39 0.81 7.77
C GLY A 182 3.35 0.86 8.95
N THR A 183 3.04 1.74 9.91
CA THR A 183 3.77 1.98 11.16
C THR A 183 3.88 0.73 12.02
N ASP A 184 5.08 0.45 12.52
CA ASP A 184 5.29 -0.51 13.61
C ASP A 184 4.46 -0.09 14.83
N CYS A 185 3.63 -1.00 15.34
CA CYS A 185 3.05 -0.81 16.66
C CYS A 185 4.06 -1.26 17.72
N PRO A 186 4.04 -0.68 18.93
CA PRO A 186 5.01 -1.03 19.98
C PRO A 186 5.04 -2.52 20.34
N ASP A 187 3.91 -3.21 20.19
CA ASP A 187 3.71 -4.59 20.63
C ASP A 187 3.63 -5.59 19.46
N GLY A 188 3.84 -5.18 18.21
CA GLY A 188 3.78 -6.06 17.04
C GLY A 188 3.57 -5.34 15.71
N ASN A 189 3.49 -6.10 14.62
CA ASN A 189 3.15 -5.57 13.30
C ASN A 189 1.63 -5.49 13.13
N ILE A 190 1.18 -4.60 12.24
CA ILE A 190 -0.22 -4.56 11.80
C ILE A 190 -0.61 -5.91 11.19
N GLY A 191 -1.77 -6.44 11.61
CA GLY A 191 -2.27 -7.75 11.21
C GLY A 191 -1.68 -8.93 11.99
N ASP A 192 -0.74 -8.70 12.91
CA ASP A 192 -0.31 -9.75 13.83
C ASP A 192 -1.49 -10.18 14.72
N PRO A 193 -1.59 -11.51 15.02
CA PRO A 193 -2.59 -12.00 15.95
C PRO A 193 -2.32 -11.43 17.34
N CYS A 194 -3.37 -10.97 18.00
CA CYS A 194 -3.32 -10.42 19.35
C CYS A 194 -4.50 -10.97 20.18
N ASP A 195 -4.69 -10.47 21.40
CA ASP A 195 -5.83 -10.76 22.28
C ASP A 195 -6.34 -9.42 22.81
N ASP A 196 -7.55 -9.02 22.41
CA ASP A 196 -8.16 -7.74 22.83
C ASP A 196 -8.82 -7.83 24.21
N GLY A 197 -8.87 -9.04 24.78
CA GLY A 197 -9.47 -9.36 26.07
C GLY A 197 -11.00 -9.33 26.09
N ASP A 198 -11.68 -9.14 24.96
CA ASP A 198 -13.12 -9.25 24.83
C ASP A 198 -13.52 -10.68 24.46
N GLU A 199 -14.22 -11.36 25.35
CA GLU A 199 -14.70 -12.73 25.13
C GLU A 199 -15.78 -12.85 24.04
N ASN A 200 -16.30 -11.72 23.55
CA ASN A 200 -17.33 -11.65 22.51
C ASN A 200 -16.76 -11.40 21.11
N THR A 201 -15.44 -11.41 20.95
CA THR A 201 -14.75 -11.28 19.68
C THR A 201 -13.92 -12.54 19.39
N GLU A 202 -13.66 -12.79 18.10
CA GLU A 202 -12.77 -13.84 17.63
C GLU A 202 -11.83 -13.31 16.54
N ASN A 203 -10.70 -14.01 16.36
CA ASN A 203 -9.68 -13.67 15.37
C ASN A 203 -9.13 -12.25 15.54
N ASP A 204 -8.72 -11.91 16.76
CA ASP A 204 -8.21 -10.59 17.10
C ASP A 204 -6.90 -10.30 16.37
N VAL A 205 -6.85 -9.11 15.77
CA VAL A 205 -5.70 -8.64 14.99
C VAL A 205 -5.37 -7.20 15.35
N LEU A 206 -4.09 -6.86 15.23
CA LEU A 206 -3.63 -5.50 15.46
C LEU A 206 -4.03 -4.60 14.28
N GLY A 207 -4.91 -3.64 14.52
CA GLY A 207 -5.40 -2.69 13.51
C GLY A 207 -4.44 -1.54 13.24
N GLU A 208 -4.66 -0.80 12.15
CA GLU A 208 -3.82 0.34 11.71
C GLU A 208 -3.65 1.46 12.76
N ASP A 209 -4.54 1.53 13.75
CA ASP A 209 -4.47 2.44 14.90
C ASP A 209 -3.71 1.86 16.11
N CYS A 210 -3.03 0.73 15.92
CA CYS A 210 -2.37 -0.06 16.97
C CYS A 210 -3.29 -0.54 18.08
N VAL A 211 -4.59 -0.67 17.80
CA VAL A 211 -5.56 -1.28 18.71
C VAL A 211 -5.76 -2.72 18.31
N CYS A 212 -5.62 -3.63 19.28
CA CYS A 212 -6.04 -5.01 19.10
C CYS A 212 -7.58 -5.05 19.12
N ALA A 213 -8.19 -5.64 18.09
CA ALA A 213 -9.62 -5.83 18.03
C ALA A 213 -9.95 -7.09 17.23
N GLY A 214 -10.98 -7.84 17.65
CA GLY A 214 -11.49 -8.99 16.92
C GLY A 214 -12.79 -8.75 16.15
N THR A 215 -13.21 -9.81 15.47
CA THR A 215 -14.51 -9.89 14.79
C THR A 215 -15.58 -10.28 15.81
N PRO A 216 -16.66 -9.51 15.97
CA PRO A 216 -17.72 -9.85 16.91
C PRO A 216 -18.32 -11.23 16.60
N ILE A 217 -18.39 -12.10 17.61
CA ILE A 217 -19.04 -13.39 17.52
C ILE A 217 -20.56 -13.18 17.50
N PRO A 218 -21.28 -13.62 16.46
CA PRO A 218 -22.74 -13.48 16.42
C PRO A 218 -23.41 -14.32 17.51
N VAL A 219 -24.34 -13.72 18.28
CA VAL A 219 -25.05 -14.42 19.36
C VAL A 219 -26.54 -14.47 19.10
N CYS A 220 -27.10 -15.67 19.12
CA CYS A 220 -28.52 -15.88 18.91
C CYS A 220 -29.27 -16.02 20.24
N LEU A 221 -30.54 -15.64 20.23
CA LEU A 221 -31.46 -15.80 21.36
C LEU A 221 -32.79 -16.31 20.82
N ASN A 222 -33.22 -17.45 21.34
CA ASN A 222 -34.47 -18.11 21.01
C ASN A 222 -35.38 -18.08 22.25
N GLU A 223 -36.66 -17.80 22.07
CA GLU A 223 -37.62 -17.69 23.18
C GLU A 223 -38.36 -19.00 23.48
N ALA A 224 -38.45 -19.90 22.51
CA ALA A 224 -39.15 -21.17 22.63
C ALA A 224 -38.25 -22.25 23.25
N ALA A 225 -38.74 -22.92 24.30
CA ALA A 225 -38.01 -24.00 24.97
C ALA A 225 -38.48 -25.36 24.47
N PHE A 226 -37.55 -26.20 24.00
CA PHE A 226 -37.82 -27.60 23.68
C PHE A 226 -36.58 -28.47 23.84
N GLY A 227 -36.77 -29.71 24.28
CA GLY A 227 -35.68 -30.64 24.57
C GLY A 227 -34.96 -30.35 25.88
N SER A 228 -34.50 -31.41 26.55
CA SER A 228 -33.73 -31.29 27.78
C SER A 228 -32.88 -32.53 28.00
N ALA A 229 -31.69 -32.35 28.57
CA ALA A 229 -30.82 -33.45 29.00
C ALA A 229 -30.29 -33.20 30.42
N ASP A 230 -30.06 -34.29 31.15
CA ASP A 230 -29.36 -34.31 32.43
C ASP A 230 -28.08 -35.13 32.25
N ILE A 231 -26.93 -34.49 32.40
CA ILE A 231 -25.62 -35.10 32.16
C ILE A 231 -24.95 -35.58 33.47
N THR A 232 -25.64 -35.56 34.62
CA THR A 232 -25.11 -36.02 35.92
C THR A 232 -24.73 -37.51 35.96
N ALA A 233 -25.32 -38.34 35.10
CA ALA A 233 -25.30 -39.80 35.25
C ALA A 233 -24.09 -40.51 34.62
N GLU A 234 -23.34 -39.86 33.72
CA GLU A 234 -22.49 -40.60 32.78
C GLU A 234 -20.99 -40.68 33.16
N GLY A 235 -20.53 -39.93 34.16
CA GLY A 235 -19.11 -39.91 34.53
C GLY A 235 -18.18 -39.42 33.39
N PRO A 236 -16.85 -39.53 33.53
CA PRO A 236 -15.88 -38.83 32.65
C PRO A 236 -15.67 -39.44 31.25
N ASN A 237 -16.66 -40.12 30.65
CA ASN A 237 -16.46 -40.95 29.47
C ASN A 237 -16.97 -40.37 28.13
N GLY A 238 -17.41 -39.11 28.08
CA GLY A 238 -17.81 -38.43 26.84
C GLY A 238 -18.90 -39.18 26.05
N GLN A 239 -19.91 -39.70 26.76
CA GLN A 239 -20.99 -40.43 26.12
C GLN A 239 -21.98 -39.46 25.49
N LEU A 240 -22.22 -39.64 24.19
CA LEU A 240 -23.20 -38.88 23.43
C LEU A 240 -24.63 -39.12 23.92
N ILE A 241 -25.31 -38.04 24.31
CA ILE A 241 -26.70 -38.00 24.75
C ILE A 241 -27.52 -37.25 23.71
N THR A 242 -28.57 -37.87 23.20
CA THR A 242 -29.57 -37.17 22.39
C THR A 242 -30.41 -36.26 23.29
N ILE A 243 -30.31 -34.95 23.08
CA ILE A 243 -31.15 -33.94 23.75
C ILE A 243 -32.59 -34.04 23.22
N SER A 244 -32.72 -34.10 21.90
CA SER A 244 -33.98 -34.30 21.20
C SER A 244 -33.73 -34.86 19.80
N THR A 245 -34.62 -35.74 19.35
CA THR A 245 -34.64 -36.19 17.94
C THR A 245 -35.33 -35.19 17.01
N CYS A 246 -35.88 -34.10 17.55
CA CYS A 246 -36.64 -33.10 16.81
C CYS A 246 -36.63 -31.78 17.60
N SER A 247 -35.58 -30.98 17.43
CA SER A 247 -35.51 -29.58 17.84
C SER A 247 -35.69 -28.69 16.62
N TYR A 248 -36.53 -27.67 16.69
CA TYR A 248 -36.59 -26.64 15.65
C TYR A 248 -35.42 -25.67 15.81
N GLN A 249 -34.85 -25.18 14.70
CA GLN A 249 -33.77 -24.18 14.71
C GLN A 249 -34.32 -22.77 14.99
N GLU A 250 -35.20 -22.67 15.98
CA GLU A 250 -35.79 -21.47 16.58
C GLU A 250 -36.07 -21.68 18.07
N GLU A 251 -35.55 -22.78 18.64
CA GLU A 251 -35.76 -23.22 20.01
C GLU A 251 -34.43 -23.26 20.77
N TYR A 252 -34.50 -23.30 22.10
CA TYR A 252 -33.39 -23.63 22.98
C TYR A 252 -33.71 -24.87 23.80
N SER A 253 -32.69 -25.58 24.26
CA SER A 253 -32.83 -26.72 25.17
C SER A 253 -32.27 -26.41 26.55
N THR A 254 -32.62 -27.22 27.55
CA THR A 254 -32.10 -27.07 28.93
C THR A 254 -31.20 -28.25 29.28
N ILE A 255 -29.97 -27.96 29.69
CA ILE A 255 -28.95 -28.95 29.99
C ILE A 255 -28.56 -28.79 31.45
N THR A 256 -28.86 -29.83 32.23
CA THR A 256 -28.67 -29.85 33.67
C THR A 256 -27.59 -30.83 34.06
N GLY A 257 -27.05 -30.70 35.28
CA GLY A 257 -26.05 -31.64 35.78
C GLY A 257 -24.63 -31.40 35.25
N VAL A 258 -24.35 -30.19 34.78
CA VAL A 258 -23.09 -29.81 34.16
C VAL A 258 -21.95 -29.84 35.18
N PRO A 259 -20.89 -30.64 34.97
CA PRO A 259 -19.72 -30.64 35.83
C PRO A 259 -18.85 -29.39 35.58
N ALA A 260 -18.47 -28.69 36.65
CA ALA A 260 -17.59 -27.53 36.55
C ALA A 260 -16.16 -27.94 36.16
N GLY A 261 -15.59 -27.21 35.20
CA GLY A 261 -14.22 -27.38 34.70
C GLY A 261 -14.07 -28.43 33.59
N GLU A 262 -15.18 -28.99 33.10
CA GLU A 262 -15.18 -29.96 31.99
C GLU A 262 -15.61 -29.30 30.68
N ASP A 263 -15.15 -29.87 29.57
CA ASP A 263 -15.56 -29.48 28.22
C ASP A 263 -16.81 -30.25 27.82
N ILE A 264 -17.83 -29.53 27.36
CA ILE A 264 -19.13 -30.04 26.94
C ILE A 264 -19.31 -29.74 25.46
N GLU A 265 -19.58 -30.76 24.64
CA GLU A 265 -19.79 -30.57 23.20
C GLU A 265 -21.27 -30.67 22.83
N PHE A 266 -21.78 -29.66 22.14
CA PHE A 266 -23.13 -29.60 21.60
C PHE A 266 -23.10 -29.83 20.09
N SER A 267 -24.03 -30.64 19.60
CA SER A 267 -24.11 -30.98 18.18
C SER A 267 -25.54 -30.87 17.65
N ILE A 268 -25.68 -30.25 16.49
CA ILE A 268 -26.82 -30.41 15.58
C ILE A 268 -26.38 -31.40 14.50
N VAL A 269 -27.05 -32.55 14.38
CA VAL A 269 -26.62 -33.65 13.51
C VAL A 269 -26.54 -33.23 12.03
N GLU A 270 -27.40 -32.32 11.59
CA GLU A 270 -27.42 -31.78 10.23
C GLU A 270 -26.56 -30.51 10.05
N GLY A 271 -25.85 -30.09 11.11
CA GLY A 271 -25.14 -28.83 11.17
C GLY A 271 -26.05 -27.64 11.50
N GLY A 272 -25.43 -26.51 11.80
CA GLY A 272 -26.11 -25.28 12.18
C GLY A 272 -25.24 -24.43 13.08
N TYR A 273 -25.82 -23.38 13.64
CA TYR A 273 -25.16 -22.47 14.57
C TYR A 273 -25.74 -22.63 15.97
N ILE A 274 -24.87 -22.61 16.97
CA ILE A 274 -25.21 -22.84 18.37
C ILE A 274 -24.74 -21.62 19.17
N THR A 275 -25.61 -21.09 20.02
CA THR A 275 -25.23 -20.14 21.08
C THR A 275 -25.54 -20.77 22.43
N VAL A 276 -24.55 -20.96 23.29
CA VAL A 276 -24.74 -21.55 24.61
C VAL A 276 -24.77 -20.45 25.66
N ARG A 277 -25.80 -20.44 26.51
CA ARG A 277 -25.91 -19.53 27.66
C ARG A 277 -25.86 -20.30 28.97
N SER A 278 -25.56 -19.62 30.07
CA SER A 278 -25.57 -20.19 31.42
C SER A 278 -26.57 -19.49 32.33
N ASP A 279 -26.95 -20.18 33.41
CA ASP A 279 -27.90 -19.74 34.48
C ASP A 279 -29.36 -19.55 34.05
N SER A 280 -29.62 -19.02 32.84
CA SER A 280 -30.93 -18.92 32.22
C SER A 280 -30.83 -18.91 30.68
N SER A 281 -31.95 -19.12 30.00
CA SER A 281 -32.04 -19.05 28.53
C SER A 281 -31.73 -17.66 27.95
N ASP A 282 -31.72 -16.62 28.76
CA ASP A 282 -31.34 -15.24 28.41
C ASP A 282 -30.13 -14.74 29.20
N GLY A 283 -29.44 -15.66 29.88
CA GLY A 283 -28.26 -15.39 30.70
C GLY A 283 -27.02 -15.07 29.88
N PRO A 284 -25.84 -14.94 30.54
CA PRO A 284 -24.58 -14.68 29.86
C PRO A 284 -24.26 -15.78 28.83
N VAL A 285 -23.74 -15.35 27.69
CA VAL A 285 -23.24 -16.25 26.64
C VAL A 285 -21.94 -16.88 27.14
N VAL A 286 -21.84 -18.20 26.98
CA VAL A 286 -20.66 -18.98 27.33
C VAL A 286 -19.79 -19.23 26.10
N ALA A 287 -20.42 -19.54 24.96
CA ALA A 287 -19.77 -19.57 23.65
C ALA A 287 -20.83 -19.53 22.54
N ALA A 288 -20.40 -19.24 21.33
CA ALA A 288 -21.20 -19.43 20.13
C ALA A 288 -20.33 -19.89 18.95
N GLY A 289 -20.92 -20.62 18.01
CA GLY A 289 -20.19 -21.15 16.86
C GLY A 289 -20.98 -22.18 16.07
N PHE A 290 -20.39 -22.68 14.99
CA PHE A 290 -21.00 -23.74 14.19
C PHE A 290 -20.90 -25.09 14.90
N SER A 291 -21.93 -25.92 14.72
CA SER A 291 -21.96 -27.30 15.21
C SER A 291 -20.88 -28.16 14.53
N PRO A 292 -20.15 -29.03 15.27
CA PRO A 292 -20.21 -29.19 16.73
C PRO A 292 -19.50 -28.05 17.47
N LEU A 293 -20.07 -27.62 18.59
CA LEU A 293 -19.53 -26.55 19.44
C LEU A 293 -19.13 -27.10 20.81
N THR A 294 -17.86 -26.93 21.18
CA THR A 294 -17.35 -27.28 22.52
C THR A 294 -17.33 -26.05 23.42
N VAL A 295 -17.78 -26.21 24.67
CA VAL A 295 -17.82 -25.18 25.72
C VAL A 295 -17.10 -25.71 26.95
N SER A 296 -16.19 -24.91 27.51
CA SER A 296 -15.63 -25.18 28.84
C SER A 296 -16.59 -24.67 29.91
N ALA A 297 -17.20 -25.56 30.69
CA ALA A 297 -18.15 -25.19 31.72
C ALA A 297 -17.45 -24.58 32.94
N ALA A 298 -17.38 -23.25 33.03
CA ALA A 298 -16.68 -22.56 34.13
C ALA A 298 -17.29 -22.84 35.53
N SER A 299 -18.55 -23.26 35.59
CA SER A 299 -19.27 -23.58 36.83
C SER A 299 -20.23 -24.75 36.63
N GLY A 300 -20.87 -25.20 37.70
CA GLY A 300 -21.90 -26.24 37.64
C GLY A 300 -23.31 -25.71 37.34
N ALA A 301 -23.40 -24.54 36.69
CA ALA A 301 -24.65 -23.95 36.27
C ALA A 301 -25.27 -24.73 35.10
N ASP A 302 -26.60 -24.66 34.98
CA ASP A 302 -27.31 -25.21 33.84
C ASP A 302 -26.92 -24.44 32.56
N LEU A 303 -26.85 -25.16 31.44
CA LEU A 303 -26.54 -24.61 30.13
C LEU A 303 -27.78 -24.61 29.23
N TYR A 304 -27.87 -23.59 28.38
CA TYR A 304 -28.99 -23.32 27.51
C TYR A 304 -28.48 -23.14 26.07
N PRO A 305 -28.30 -24.22 25.30
CA PRO A 305 -27.96 -24.12 23.89
C PRO A 305 -29.16 -23.67 23.06
N HIS A 306 -28.96 -22.62 22.28
CA HIS A 306 -29.87 -22.09 21.27
C HIS A 306 -29.48 -22.62 19.90
N TRP A 307 -30.47 -23.16 19.18
CA TRP A 307 -30.26 -23.81 17.89
C TRP A 307 -30.69 -22.88 16.75
N ASN A 308 -29.80 -22.60 15.81
CA ASN A 308 -30.06 -21.74 14.66
C ASN A 308 -29.48 -22.35 13.38
N VAL A 309 -29.92 -21.84 12.22
CA VAL A 309 -29.43 -22.30 10.91
C VAL A 309 -28.01 -21.79 10.64
N ASN A 310 -27.74 -20.53 10.99
CA ASN A 310 -26.47 -19.85 10.74
C ASN A 310 -26.19 -18.75 11.78
N ASP A 311 -25.03 -18.13 11.65
CA ASP A 311 -24.53 -16.99 12.43
C ASP A 311 -25.34 -15.70 12.26
N SER A 312 -26.26 -15.65 11.29
CA SER A 312 -27.25 -14.57 11.13
C SER A 312 -28.55 -14.85 11.90
N CYS A 313 -28.55 -15.87 12.75
CA CYS A 313 -29.69 -16.35 13.53
C CYS A 313 -30.91 -16.70 12.68
N GLU A 314 -30.69 -17.18 11.45
CA GLU A 314 -31.78 -17.67 10.61
C GLU A 314 -32.49 -18.85 11.29
N GLN A 315 -33.82 -18.86 11.17
CA GLN A 315 -34.70 -19.82 11.80
C GLN A 315 -35.24 -20.83 10.78
N ALA A 316 -35.43 -22.08 11.21
CA ALA A 316 -36.06 -23.10 10.39
C ALA A 316 -37.07 -23.94 11.17
N ALA A 317 -38.24 -24.15 10.55
CA ALA A 317 -39.31 -25.02 11.04
C ALA A 317 -39.11 -26.49 10.65
N THR A 318 -37.96 -26.85 10.06
CA THR A 318 -37.57 -28.25 9.89
C THR A 318 -36.88 -28.68 11.18
N CYS A 319 -37.35 -29.75 11.82
CA CYS A 319 -36.69 -30.19 13.05
C CYS A 319 -35.47 -31.06 12.76
N VAL A 320 -34.45 -30.88 13.60
CA VAL A 320 -33.14 -31.54 13.54
C VAL A 320 -32.88 -32.32 14.83
N GLU A 321 -32.01 -33.32 14.77
CA GLU A 321 -31.54 -34.01 15.97
C GLU A 321 -30.44 -33.19 16.66
N THR A 322 -30.56 -33.01 17.98
CA THR A 322 -29.62 -32.28 18.83
C THR A 322 -29.05 -33.21 19.91
N GLN A 323 -27.76 -33.06 20.18
CA GLN A 323 -26.99 -33.94 21.05
C GLN A 323 -26.02 -33.14 21.93
N VAL A 324 -25.64 -33.73 23.07
CA VAL A 324 -24.62 -33.25 24.00
C VAL A 324 -23.71 -34.39 24.45
N GLN A 325 -22.43 -34.16 24.68
CA GLN A 325 -21.48 -35.12 25.28
C GLN A 325 -20.50 -34.45 26.25
#